data_AF-A0A2E5ZJ13-F1
#
_entry.id   AF-A0A2E5ZJ13-F1
#
_cell.length_a   1.000
_cell.length_b   1.000
_cell.length_c   1.000
_cell.angle_alpha   90.00
_cell.angle_beta   90.00
_cell.angle_gamma   90.00
#
_symmetry.space_group_name_H-M   'P 1'
#
loop_
_entity.id
_entity.type
_entity.pdbx_description
1 polymer ?
#
loop_
_entity_poly.entity_id
_entity_poly.type
_entity_poly.pdbx_seq_one_letter_code
_entity_poly.pdbx_strand_id
1 'polypeptide(L)'
;MPGTSSSDRLPVGILEGTPLDPDHLPALVDLPAWANPERLRSLAVVGIVVAVVLLVLAARLLRRLVVRALVVVALVALAIGLWDQRAELGDCVATCDCSLFGQVVEVPFDLNPRCA
;
A
#
# COMPACT_ATOMS: atom_id res chain seq x y z
N MET A 1 19.02 78.28 7.85
CA MET A 1 18.70 77.37 8.96
C MET A 1 18.07 76.10 8.37
N PRO A 2 18.66 74.92 8.60
CA PRO A 2 18.17 73.64 8.09
C PRO A 2 17.08 73.07 8.99
N GLY A 3 16.07 72.47 8.37
CA GLY A 3 14.96 71.79 9.05
C GLY A 3 15.40 70.46 9.66
N THR A 4 15.14 70.31 10.95
CA THR A 4 15.21 69.06 11.69
C THR A 4 13.92 68.28 11.47
N SER A 5 14.00 67.08 10.89
CA SER A 5 12.90 66.12 10.90
C SER A 5 13.46 64.70 10.98
N SER A 6 12.66 63.83 11.59
CA SER A 6 12.77 62.37 11.63
C SER A 6 13.58 61.85 12.82
N SER A 7 12.93 61.77 13.99
CA SER A 7 12.16 60.60 14.44
C SER A 7 13.06 59.52 15.03
N ASP A 8 13.00 59.47 16.36
CA ASP A 8 13.03 58.27 17.20
C ASP A 8 12.65 56.99 16.43
N ARG A 9 13.66 56.15 16.17
CA ARG A 9 13.46 54.71 16.04
C ARG A 9 14.18 54.05 17.20
N LEU A 10 13.39 53.45 18.07
CA LEU A 10 13.83 52.54 19.13
C LEU A 10 14.86 51.53 18.60
N PRO A 11 15.81 51.10 19.45
CA PRO A 11 16.75 50.05 19.10
C PRO A 11 15.97 48.75 18.89
N VAL A 12 16.05 48.21 17.67
CA VAL A 12 15.57 46.86 17.36
C VAL A 12 16.35 45.90 18.26
N GLY A 13 15.68 45.45 19.31
CA GLY A 13 16.21 44.54 20.30
C GLY A 13 16.56 43.21 19.66
N ILE A 14 17.86 42.96 19.54
CA ILE A 14 18.53 41.73 19.99
C ILE A 14 17.64 40.47 19.92
N LEU A 15 17.28 39.97 18.74
CA LEU A 15 16.87 38.57 18.47
C LEU A 15 16.46 38.34 17.00
N GLU A 16 16.97 39.12 16.04
CA GLU A 16 16.68 38.91 14.61
C GLU A 16 17.96 38.49 13.89
N GLY A 17 17.87 37.39 13.15
CA GLY A 17 18.95 36.72 12.45
C GLY A 17 19.80 37.67 11.62
N THR A 18 21.07 37.31 11.49
CA THR A 18 22.02 37.97 10.60
C THR A 18 21.34 38.30 9.27
N PRO A 19 21.39 39.55 8.77
CA PRO A 19 21.08 39.84 7.39
C PRO A 19 22.12 39.11 6.56
N LEU A 20 21.80 37.90 6.16
CA LEU A 20 22.55 37.16 5.17
C LEU A 20 22.33 37.92 3.87
N ASP A 21 23.23 38.86 3.59
CA ASP A 21 23.28 39.58 2.32
C ASP A 21 23.57 38.53 1.23
N PRO A 22 22.59 38.18 0.38
CA PRO A 22 22.75 37.11 -0.61
C PRO A 22 23.86 37.43 -1.62
N ASP A 23 24.20 38.71 -1.78
CA ASP A 23 25.20 39.21 -2.72
C ASP A 23 26.64 39.15 -2.16
N HIS A 24 26.80 38.90 -0.86
CA HIS A 24 28.10 38.86 -0.16
C HIS A 24 28.48 37.47 0.37
N LEU A 25 27.90 36.39 -0.15
CA LEU A 25 28.30 35.02 0.19
C LEU A 25 29.49 34.57 -0.69
N PRO A 26 30.74 34.51 -0.16
CA PRO A 26 31.88 34.04 -0.94
C PRO A 26 31.78 32.52 -1.15
N ALA A 27 31.79 32.10 -2.42
CA ALA A 27 32.06 30.75 -2.93
C ALA A 27 31.22 29.56 -2.40
N LEU A 28 30.36 29.71 -1.39
CA LEU A 28 29.38 28.67 -1.01
C LEU A 28 28.28 28.50 -2.08
N VAL A 29 28.13 29.47 -2.98
CA VAL A 29 27.22 29.44 -4.13
C VAL A 29 27.88 28.81 -5.37
N ASP A 30 29.20 28.65 -5.39
CA ASP A 30 29.86 27.80 -6.37
C ASP A 30 29.69 26.34 -5.94
N LEU A 31 28.56 25.78 -6.39
CA LEU A 31 28.30 24.35 -6.26
C LEU A 31 29.52 23.58 -6.77
N PRO A 32 30.04 22.62 -5.99
CA PRO A 32 31.21 21.85 -6.41
C PRO A 32 30.93 21.16 -7.75
N ALA A 33 31.97 20.88 -8.54
CA ALA A 33 31.80 20.36 -9.92
C ALA A 33 30.96 19.06 -10.04
N TRP A 34 30.73 18.34 -8.95
CA TRP A 34 29.81 17.18 -8.90
C TRP A 34 28.32 17.58 -8.77
N ALA A 35 28.01 18.78 -8.30
CA ALA A 35 26.67 19.34 -8.05
C ALA A 35 26.23 20.36 -9.11
N ASN A 36 26.75 20.27 -10.33
CA ASN A 36 26.36 21.11 -11.45
C ASN A 36 24.84 20.97 -11.74
N PRO A 37 24.05 22.06 -11.73
CA PRO A 37 22.58 22.02 -11.77
C PRO A 37 22.04 21.35 -13.05
N GLU A 38 22.71 21.53 -14.19
CA GLU A 38 22.36 20.91 -15.48
C GLU A 38 22.48 19.37 -15.43
N ARG A 39 23.56 18.87 -14.79
CA ARG A 39 23.78 17.43 -14.61
C ARG A 39 22.72 16.85 -13.68
N LEU A 40 22.45 17.52 -12.55
CA LEU A 40 21.43 17.09 -11.59
C LEU A 40 20.04 17.06 -12.21
N ARG A 41 19.69 18.06 -13.00
CA ARG A 41 18.38 18.11 -13.68
C ARG A 41 18.21 16.94 -14.64
N SER A 42 19.23 16.63 -15.44
CA SER A 42 19.19 15.48 -16.35
C SER A 42 19.11 14.14 -15.62
N LEU A 43 19.91 13.96 -14.56
CA LEU A 43 19.89 12.75 -13.72
C LEU A 43 18.56 12.59 -12.97
N ALA A 44 17.98 13.68 -12.48
CA ALA A 44 16.67 13.66 -11.82
C ALA A 44 15.58 13.23 -12.78
N VAL A 45 15.56 13.76 -14.02
CA VAL A 45 14.58 13.35 -15.04
C VAL A 45 14.73 11.86 -15.37
N VAL A 46 15.96 11.39 -15.59
CA VAL A 46 16.22 9.96 -15.84
C VAL A 46 15.81 9.11 -14.64
N GLY A 47 16.15 9.54 -13.43
CA GLY A 47 15.78 8.85 -12.19
C GLY A 47 14.27 8.73 -12.01
N ILE A 48 13.52 9.80 -12.29
CA ILE A 48 12.06 9.78 -12.25
C ILE A 48 11.50 8.78 -13.28
N VAL A 49 12.00 8.81 -14.52
CA VAL A 49 11.56 7.87 -15.57
C VAL A 49 11.82 6.43 -15.14
N VAL A 50 13.02 6.14 -14.63
CA VAL A 50 13.39 4.80 -14.14
C VAL A 50 12.49 4.37 -12.97
N ALA A 51 12.25 5.27 -12.01
CA ALA A 51 11.38 4.99 -10.87
C ALA A 51 9.95 4.67 -11.30
N VAL A 52 9.39 5.43 -12.25
CA VAL A 52 8.06 5.16 -12.82
C VAL A 52 8.02 3.80 -13.52
N VAL A 53 9.04 3.47 -14.32
CA VAL A 53 9.13 2.17 -15.01
C VAL A 53 9.17 1.02 -14.00
N LEU A 54 10.01 1.13 -12.96
CA LEU A 54 10.11 0.13 -11.90
C LEU A 54 8.79 -0.04 -11.15
N LEU A 55 8.11 1.06 -10.83
CA LEU A 55 6.82 1.03 -10.18
C LEU A 55 5.76 0.33 -11.02
N VAL A 56 5.71 0.60 -12.33
CA VAL A 56 4.80 -0.08 -13.27
C VAL A 56 5.14 -1.57 -13.37
N LEU A 57 6.41 -1.94 -13.43
CA LEU A 57 6.85 -3.33 -13.45
C LEU A 57 6.43 -4.07 -12.18
N ALA A 58 6.73 -3.49 -11.02
CA ALA A 58 6.34 -4.03 -9.71
C ALA A 58 4.82 -4.21 -9.64
N ALA A 59 4.03 -3.20 -10.02
CA ALA A 59 2.58 -3.29 -10.04
C ALA A 59 2.07 -4.42 -10.96
N ARG A 60 2.68 -4.61 -12.14
CA ARG A 60 2.32 -5.72 -13.06
C ARG A 60 2.66 -7.09 -12.47
N LEU A 61 3.82 -7.22 -11.84
CA LEU A 61 4.24 -8.45 -11.16
C LEU A 61 3.29 -8.79 -10.02
N LEU A 62 2.98 -7.82 -9.17
CA LEU A 62 2.02 -8.00 -8.07
C LEU A 62 0.65 -8.41 -8.60
N ARG A 63 0.11 -7.77 -9.65
CA ARG A 63 -1.16 -8.17 -10.25
C ARG A 63 -1.17 -9.64 -10.69
N ARG A 64 -0.10 -10.11 -11.35
CA ARG A 64 0.01 -11.51 -11.76
C ARG A 64 0.06 -12.47 -10.57
N LEU A 65 0.78 -12.11 -9.52
CA LEU A 65 0.89 -12.91 -8.30
C LEU A 65 -0.42 -12.93 -7.51
N VAL A 66 -1.10 -11.79 -7.39
CA VAL A 66 -2.38 -11.66 -6.70
C VAL A 66 -3.45 -12.53 -7.37
N VAL A 67 -3.54 -12.53 -8.70
CA VAL A 67 -4.49 -13.40 -9.41
C VAL A 67 -4.21 -14.87 -9.13
N ARG A 68 -2.94 -15.29 -9.17
CA ARG A 68 -2.57 -16.68 -8.82
C ARG A 68 -2.92 -17.03 -7.37
N ALA A 69 -2.60 -16.14 -6.43
CA ALA A 69 -2.90 -16.33 -5.02
C ALA A 69 -4.42 -16.44 -4.79
N LEU A 70 -5.21 -15.57 -5.42
CA LEU A 70 -6.67 -15.62 -5.35
C LEU A 70 -7.23 -16.94 -5.87
N VAL A 71 -6.72 -17.45 -7.00
CA VAL A 71 -7.14 -18.75 -7.54
C VAL A 71 -6.80 -19.88 -6.56
N VAL A 72 -5.60 -19.89 -5.99
CA VAL A 72 -5.20 -20.91 -5.00
C VAL A 72 -6.09 -20.84 -3.76
N VAL A 73 -6.34 -19.65 -3.23
CA VAL A 73 -7.24 -19.45 -2.08
C VAL A 73 -8.65 -19.94 -2.40
N ALA A 74 -9.18 -19.61 -3.58
CA ALA A 74 -10.50 -20.06 -4.00
C ALA A 74 -10.59 -21.59 -4.10
N LEU A 75 -9.57 -22.25 -4.66
CA LEU A 75 -9.51 -23.72 -4.73
C LEU A 75 -9.44 -24.36 -3.35
N VAL A 76 -8.65 -23.81 -2.43
CA VAL A 76 -8.56 -24.29 -1.05
C VAL A 76 -9.91 -24.12 -0.33
N ALA A 77 -10.55 -22.96 -0.48
CA ALA A 77 -11.88 -22.72 0.10
C ALA A 77 -12.92 -23.71 -0.44
N LEU A 78 -12.92 -23.98 -1.75
CA LEU A 78 -13.79 -24.99 -2.36
C LEU A 78 -13.49 -26.40 -1.83
N ALA A 79 -12.22 -26.78 -1.70
CA ALA A 79 -11.83 -28.07 -1.17
C ALA A 79 -12.31 -28.25 0.29
N ILE A 80 -12.17 -27.22 1.13
CA ILE A 80 -12.67 -27.23 2.50
C ILE A 80 -14.19 -27.33 2.52
N GLY A 81 -14.90 -26.51 1.74
CA GLY A 81 -16.37 -26.55 1.69
C GLY A 81 -16.92 -27.90 1.21
N LEU A 82 -16.24 -28.54 0.26
CA LEU A 82 -16.60 -29.88 -0.22
C LEU A 82 -16.30 -30.96 0.82
N TRP A 83 -15.24 -30.79 1.61
CA TRP A 83 -14.88 -31.69 2.70
C TRP A 83 -15.91 -31.65 3.83
N ASP A 84 -16.39 -30.45 4.17
CA ASP A 84 -17.39 -30.23 5.21
C ASP A 84 -18.72 -30.89 4.84
N GLN A 85 -19.16 -30.71 3.59
CA GLN A 85 -20.33 -31.44 3.07
C GLN A 85 -20.16 -32.95 3.17
N ARG A 86 -18.94 -33.46 2.92
CA ARG A 86 -18.68 -34.90 3.00
C ARG A 86 -18.67 -35.42 4.45
N ALA A 87 -18.23 -34.60 5.40
CA ALA A 87 -18.26 -34.92 6.82
C ALA A 87 -19.71 -34.96 7.34
N GLU A 88 -20.54 -34.02 6.88
CA GLU A 88 -21.97 -33.96 7.22
C GLU A 88 -22.74 -35.20 6.72
N LEU A 89 -22.38 -35.77 5.56
CA LEU A 89 -22.90 -37.08 5.13
C LEU A 89 -22.49 -38.24 6.07
N GLY A 90 -21.32 -38.17 6.70
CA GLY A 90 -20.83 -39.19 7.63
C GLY A 90 -21.61 -39.22 8.94
N ASP A 91 -21.89 -38.04 9.50
CA ASP A 91 -22.68 -37.89 10.72
C ASP A 91 -24.17 -38.20 10.46
N CYS A 92 -24.67 -37.84 9.28
CA CYS A 92 -26.02 -38.11 8.81
C CYS A 92 -26.40 -39.61 8.79
N VAL A 93 -25.46 -40.49 8.40
CA VAL A 93 -25.67 -41.96 8.46
C VAL A 93 -25.80 -42.47 9.90
N ALA A 94 -25.27 -41.73 10.87
CA ALA A 94 -25.28 -42.10 12.29
C ALA A 94 -26.49 -41.53 13.06
N THR A 95 -27.00 -40.34 12.70
CA THR A 95 -28.11 -39.67 13.40
C THR A 95 -29.46 -39.73 12.70
N CYS A 96 -29.51 -40.12 11.43
CA CYS A 96 -30.73 -40.27 10.63
C CYS A 96 -31.56 -38.99 10.42
N ASP A 97 -31.00 -37.83 10.76
CA ASP A 97 -31.60 -36.50 10.58
C ASP A 97 -30.55 -35.59 9.95
N CYS A 98 -30.81 -35.12 8.72
CA CYS A 98 -29.79 -34.49 7.90
C CYS A 98 -30.33 -33.35 7.05
N SER A 99 -29.57 -32.25 7.02
CA SER A 99 -29.75 -31.17 6.05
C SER A 99 -28.63 -31.26 5.02
N LEU A 100 -28.96 -31.46 3.74
CA LEU A 100 -27.99 -31.40 2.64
C LEU A 100 -28.16 -30.03 1.98
N PHE A 101 -27.15 -29.16 2.08
CA PHE A 101 -27.24 -27.77 1.60
C PHE A 101 -28.43 -26.96 2.16
N GLY A 102 -28.84 -27.22 3.41
CA GLY A 102 -29.97 -26.53 4.05
C GLY A 102 -31.35 -27.07 3.65
N GLN A 103 -31.43 -28.16 2.89
CA GLN A 103 -32.66 -28.91 2.65
C GLN A 103 -32.65 -30.19 3.50
N VAL A 104 -33.67 -30.34 4.35
CA VAL A 104 -33.87 -31.54 5.16
C VAL A 104 -34.23 -32.69 4.23
N VAL A 105 -33.41 -33.74 4.20
CA VAL A 105 -33.63 -34.93 3.37
C VAL A 105 -33.89 -36.12 4.27
N GLU A 106 -35.06 -36.74 4.10
CA GLU A 106 -35.47 -37.92 4.83
C GLU A 106 -34.79 -39.16 4.21
N VAL A 107 -34.00 -39.89 5.00
CA VAL A 107 -33.26 -41.06 4.52
C VAL A 107 -34.21 -42.27 4.48
N PRO A 108 -34.50 -42.85 3.31
CA PRO A 108 -35.41 -43.98 3.22
C PRO A 108 -34.80 -45.23 3.86
N PHE A 109 -35.61 -45.94 4.64
CA PHE A 109 -35.24 -47.17 5.37
C PHE A 109 -34.66 -48.28 4.48
N ASP A 110 -35.05 -48.32 3.20
CA ASP A 110 -34.52 -49.26 2.20
C ASP A 110 -33.00 -49.11 1.95
N LEU A 111 -32.43 -47.93 2.22
CA LEU A 111 -31.02 -47.63 1.94
C LEU A 111 -30.14 -47.64 3.20
N ASN A 112 -30.72 -47.38 4.38
CA ASN A 112 -30.02 -47.47 5.65
C ASN A 112 -30.88 -48.15 6.74
N PRO A 113 -30.71 -49.45 7.00
CA PRO A 113 -31.50 -50.18 7.99
C PRO A 113 -31.21 -49.77 9.44
N ARG A 114 -30.21 -48.90 9.68
CA ARG A 114 -29.93 -48.33 11.01
C ARG A 114 -30.85 -47.17 11.38
N CYS A 115 -31.57 -46.62 10.40
CA CYS A 115 -32.51 -45.53 10.61
C CYS A 115 -33.96 -45.98 10.81
N ALA A 116 -34.16 -47.30 11.07
CA ALA A 116 -35.40 -48.04 11.39
C ALA A 116 -36.16 -47.53 12.62
#